data_AF-A0A7C6NZ11-F1
#
_entry.id   AF-A0A7C6NZ11-F1
#
_cell.length_a   1.000
_cell.length_b   1.000
_cell.length_c   1.000
_cell.angle_alpha   90.00
_cell.angle_beta   90.00
_cell.angle_gamma   90.00
#
_symmetry.space_group_name_H-M   'P 1'
#
loop_
_entity.id
_entity.type
_entity.pdbx_description
1 polymer ?
#
loop_
_entity_poly.entity_id
_entity_poly.type
_entity_poly.pdbx_seq_one_letter_code
_entity_poly.pdbx_strand_id
1 'polypeptide(L)'
;MKSKFFRKCFLSLGLFLFLSLLIPFSSWNTVSVQAAATTNNEKGEDYRLNLKSVSIVKGKTFALKVYNVNENAKVTYKYKSGDADIASVSDDGVITANKIGSTTVTVTIKSGSSTIPLTCDVTVGPPAFSVRLTRSRIVIGLDKSDFLNVILKPTNTVEVARFSSYNYNIASVSSGGRVTGRQLGLTYLFAVIDAIDSDGSQKYSRCTVIVTSSDNASLLESYFAEHPELDLIAQDELDAALDQFFNVKYDPSSSSSLVNSLNRYLDDNFNLSELKKQYDSSKPQSNSIEIVRSN
;
A
#
# COMPACT_ATOMS: atom_id res chain seq x y z
N MET A 1 1.23 38.99 29.27
CA MET A 1 0.61 40.25 28.82
C MET A 1 0.70 40.31 27.31
N LYS A 2 -0.42 40.59 26.63
CA LYS A 2 -0.54 40.68 25.16
C LYS A 2 0.11 41.95 24.61
N SER A 3 0.81 41.86 23.49
CA SER A 3 0.75 42.86 22.39
C SER A 3 1.44 42.26 21.15
N LYS A 4 0.74 41.77 20.12
CA LYS A 4 0.07 42.48 19.02
C LYS A 4 0.99 43.39 18.17
N PHE A 5 0.79 43.24 16.86
CA PHE A 5 0.84 44.24 15.78
C PHE A 5 2.22 44.49 15.11
N PHE A 6 2.40 44.70 13.80
CA PHE A 6 1.71 44.43 12.53
C PHE A 6 2.50 45.21 11.44
N ARG A 7 2.66 44.62 10.25
CA ARG A 7 2.49 45.25 8.91
C ARG A 7 3.62 46.07 8.22
N LYS A 8 3.77 45.72 6.92
CA LYS A 8 4.13 46.48 5.67
C LYS A 8 5.64 46.61 5.36
N CYS A 9 6.18 46.06 4.26
CA CYS A 9 5.90 46.20 2.80
C CYS A 9 6.33 47.58 2.25
N PHE A 10 7.36 47.64 1.39
CA PHE A 10 7.62 48.61 0.28
C PHE A 10 8.94 48.18 -0.43
N LEU A 11 8.89 47.74 -1.70
CA LEU A 11 9.18 48.44 -2.98
C LEU A 11 10.66 48.44 -3.46
N SER A 12 10.86 48.02 -4.71
CA SER A 12 12.01 48.32 -5.62
C SER A 12 11.75 47.56 -6.94
N LEU A 13 11.10 48.09 -7.98
CA LEU A 13 11.49 49.09 -8.99
C LEU A 13 12.84 48.85 -9.71
N GLY A 14 12.77 48.60 -11.02
CA GLY A 14 13.88 48.60 -11.99
C GLY A 14 13.36 48.07 -13.34
N LEU A 15 12.75 48.91 -14.19
CA LEU A 15 13.37 49.76 -15.22
C LEU A 15 14.21 48.96 -16.23
N PHE A 16 13.62 48.60 -17.37
CA PHE A 16 14.36 48.50 -18.63
C PHE A 16 13.48 48.96 -19.78
N LEU A 17 13.96 50.03 -20.42
CA LEU A 17 13.36 50.76 -21.53
C LEU A 17 14.29 50.51 -22.72
N PHE A 18 13.80 49.88 -23.80
CA PHE A 18 14.51 49.89 -25.08
C PHE A 18 13.54 49.90 -26.26
N LEU A 19 13.48 51.10 -26.85
CA LEU A 19 13.56 51.39 -28.27
C LEU A 19 12.44 50.93 -29.22
N SER A 20 11.66 51.94 -29.59
CA SER A 20 10.76 52.05 -30.73
C SER A 20 11.38 51.67 -32.08
N LEU A 21 10.64 50.91 -32.88
CA LEU A 21 10.71 50.99 -34.34
C LEU A 21 9.30 50.91 -34.97
N LEU A 22 9.00 51.98 -35.70
CA LEU A 22 7.92 52.27 -36.64
C LEU A 22 7.27 51.08 -37.39
N ILE A 23 5.92 51.03 -37.41
CA ILE A 23 5.13 50.57 -38.57
C ILE A 23 3.81 51.39 -38.62
N PRO A 24 3.33 51.87 -39.80
CA PRO A 24 2.21 52.81 -39.91
C PRO A 24 0.83 52.15 -40.08
N PHE A 25 -0.19 52.93 -39.67
CA PHE A 25 -1.62 52.91 -40.00
C PHE A 25 -2.19 51.76 -40.84
N SER A 26 -3.19 51.06 -40.30
CA SER A 26 -4.43 50.77 -41.05
C SER A 26 -5.60 50.33 -40.16
N SER A 27 -6.74 50.94 -40.47
CA SER A 27 -8.14 50.56 -40.21
C SER A 27 -8.62 50.33 -38.78
N TRP A 28 -9.48 51.28 -38.38
CA TRP A 28 -10.58 51.10 -37.45
C TRP A 28 -11.30 49.75 -37.64
N ASN A 29 -11.46 49.03 -36.53
CA ASN A 29 -12.69 48.28 -36.30
C ASN A 29 -13.19 48.67 -34.90
N THR A 30 -14.24 49.48 -34.89
CA THR A 30 -15.11 49.66 -33.74
C THR A 30 -15.75 48.31 -33.43
N VAL A 31 -15.30 47.65 -32.37
CA VAL A 31 -16.06 46.54 -31.77
C VAL A 31 -17.26 47.18 -31.08
N SER A 32 -18.43 47.08 -31.70
CA SER A 32 -19.69 47.28 -31.00
C SER A 32 -19.74 46.26 -29.86
N VAL A 33 -19.83 46.75 -28.62
CA VAL A 33 -20.21 45.92 -27.48
C VAL A 33 -21.68 45.56 -27.68
N GLN A 34 -21.93 44.45 -28.38
CA GLN A 34 -23.19 43.75 -28.24
C GLN A 34 -23.19 43.20 -26.81
N ALA A 35 -24.11 43.69 -25.97
CA ALA A 35 -24.46 43.00 -24.75
C ALA A 35 -24.92 41.59 -25.13
N ALA A 36 -24.02 40.63 -25.08
CA ALA A 36 -24.38 39.22 -25.16
C ALA A 36 -25.24 38.96 -23.93
N ALA A 37 -26.52 38.68 -24.19
CA ALA A 37 -27.47 38.25 -23.20
C ALA A 37 -26.78 37.24 -22.28
N THR A 38 -26.93 37.45 -20.98
CA THR A 38 -26.67 36.44 -19.96
C THR A 38 -27.46 35.20 -20.37
N THR A 39 -26.83 34.28 -21.10
CA THR A 39 -27.20 32.89 -21.00
C THR A 39 -26.90 32.56 -19.56
N ASN A 40 -27.96 32.47 -18.77
CA ASN A 40 -27.97 31.67 -17.56
C ASN A 40 -27.50 30.28 -18.02
N ASN A 41 -26.19 30.04 -17.98
CA ASN A 41 -25.66 28.71 -17.94
C ASN A 41 -26.21 28.16 -16.64
N GLU A 42 -27.35 27.45 -16.74
CA GLU A 42 -27.78 26.54 -15.71
C GLU A 42 -26.56 25.69 -15.39
N LYS A 43 -25.98 25.97 -14.21
CA LYS A 43 -24.82 25.27 -13.71
C LYS A 43 -25.28 23.83 -13.54
N GLY A 44 -24.99 23.00 -14.55
CA GLY A 44 -25.40 21.60 -14.57
C GLY A 44 -25.08 20.98 -13.22
N GLU A 45 -26.06 20.34 -12.61
CA GLU A 45 -25.92 19.77 -11.28
C GLU A 45 -24.87 18.64 -11.33
N ASP A 46 -23.66 18.91 -10.84
CA ASP A 46 -22.53 17.96 -10.80
C ASP A 46 -22.65 17.00 -9.62
N TYR A 47 -23.70 16.18 -9.64
CA TYR A 47 -23.86 15.12 -8.66
C TYR A 47 -22.81 14.02 -8.84
N ARG A 48 -22.19 13.58 -7.75
CA ARG A 48 -21.19 12.52 -7.78
C ARG A 48 -21.27 11.60 -6.58
N LEU A 49 -20.95 10.32 -6.80
CA LEU A 49 -20.80 9.34 -5.73
C LEU A 49 -19.40 9.43 -5.11
N ASN A 50 -19.27 9.01 -3.85
CA ASN A 50 -17.96 8.82 -3.23
C ASN A 50 -17.13 7.74 -3.95
N LEU A 51 -17.77 6.70 -4.48
CA LEU A 51 -17.15 5.68 -5.32
C LEU A 51 -18.12 5.23 -6.42
N LYS A 52 -17.56 4.90 -7.59
CA LYS A 52 -18.30 4.28 -8.71
C LYS A 52 -18.18 2.75 -8.71
N SER A 53 -17.25 2.20 -7.94
CA SER A 53 -17.13 0.76 -7.73
C SER A 53 -16.61 0.50 -6.31
N VAL A 54 -17.12 -0.55 -5.68
CA VAL A 54 -16.73 -0.97 -4.34
C VAL A 54 -16.71 -2.50 -4.23
N SER A 55 -15.71 -3.02 -3.53
CA SER A 55 -15.65 -4.43 -3.16
C SER A 55 -15.87 -4.57 -1.66
N ILE A 56 -16.80 -5.43 -1.26
CA ILE A 56 -17.24 -5.57 0.14
C ILE A 56 -17.19 -7.04 0.54
N VAL A 57 -16.54 -7.33 1.67
CA VAL A 57 -16.53 -8.69 2.23
C VAL A 57 -17.96 -9.05 2.66
N LYS A 58 -18.40 -10.27 2.35
CA LYS A 58 -19.73 -10.78 2.75
C LYS A 58 -20.00 -10.52 4.23
N GLY A 59 -21.17 -9.98 4.53
CA GLY A 59 -21.61 -9.61 5.89
C GLY A 59 -21.15 -8.23 6.35
N LYS A 60 -20.31 -7.53 5.59
CA LYS A 60 -19.91 -6.14 5.88
C LYS A 60 -20.80 -5.15 5.13
N THR A 61 -20.70 -3.88 5.53
CA THR A 61 -21.47 -2.76 4.98
C THR A 61 -20.58 -1.67 4.42
N PHE A 62 -21.11 -0.86 3.49
CA PHE A 62 -20.44 0.31 2.93
C PHE A 62 -21.43 1.47 2.74
N ALA A 63 -21.05 2.69 3.15
CA ALA A 63 -21.88 3.87 2.96
C ALA A 63 -21.64 4.52 1.59
N LEU A 64 -22.62 4.41 0.69
CA LEU A 64 -22.62 5.07 -0.62
C LEU A 64 -23.20 6.48 -0.50
N LYS A 65 -22.31 7.48 -0.59
CA LYS A 65 -22.66 8.89 -0.40
C LYS A 65 -22.77 9.61 -1.73
N VAL A 66 -23.80 10.44 -1.84
CA VAL A 66 -23.96 11.41 -2.94
C VAL A 66 -23.47 12.77 -2.48
N TYR A 67 -22.62 13.41 -3.28
CA TYR A 67 -22.14 14.77 -3.05
C TYR A 67 -22.82 15.76 -3.98
N ASN A 68 -22.73 17.04 -3.58
CA ASN A 68 -23.30 18.18 -4.29
C ASN A 68 -24.84 18.12 -4.42
N VAL A 69 -25.51 17.44 -3.48
CA VAL A 69 -26.97 17.35 -3.42
C VAL A 69 -27.55 18.69 -2.95
N ASN A 70 -28.40 19.30 -3.78
CA ASN A 70 -29.11 20.54 -3.44
C ASN A 70 -30.27 20.25 -2.46
N GLU A 71 -30.70 21.23 -1.65
CA GLU A 71 -31.75 21.03 -0.64
C GLU A 71 -33.08 20.51 -1.21
N ASN A 72 -33.37 20.83 -2.47
CA ASN A 72 -34.60 20.42 -3.15
C ASN A 72 -34.48 19.07 -3.89
N ALA A 73 -33.32 18.43 -3.85
CA ALA A 73 -33.06 17.19 -4.57
C ALA A 73 -33.41 15.97 -3.70
N LYS A 74 -34.20 15.04 -4.25
CA LYS A 74 -34.51 13.76 -3.62
C LYS A 74 -33.60 12.66 -4.16
N VAL A 75 -32.88 11.98 -3.27
CA VAL A 75 -32.04 10.82 -3.58
C VAL A 75 -32.82 9.54 -3.34
N THR A 76 -32.70 8.55 -4.22
CA THR A 76 -33.31 7.23 -4.04
C THR A 76 -32.36 6.15 -4.56
N TYR A 77 -32.16 5.11 -3.76
CA TYR A 77 -31.27 4.00 -4.07
C TYR A 77 -32.07 2.80 -4.55
N LYS A 78 -31.65 2.16 -5.64
CA LYS A 78 -32.30 0.96 -6.20
C LYS A 78 -31.26 -0.01 -6.76
N TYR A 79 -31.57 -1.30 -6.71
CA TYR A 79 -30.85 -2.36 -7.40
C TYR A 79 -31.59 -2.76 -8.70
N LYS A 80 -30.90 -3.48 -9.58
CA LYS A 80 -31.54 -4.19 -10.69
C LYS A 80 -32.34 -5.38 -10.13
N SER A 81 -33.58 -5.56 -10.56
CA SER A 81 -34.46 -6.64 -10.07
C SER A 81 -33.76 -8.00 -10.01
N GLY A 82 -33.81 -8.67 -8.85
CA GLY A 82 -33.14 -9.95 -8.58
C GLY A 82 -31.80 -9.85 -7.84
N ASP A 83 -31.17 -8.68 -7.79
CA ASP A 83 -29.81 -8.55 -7.25
C ASP A 83 -29.73 -8.20 -5.76
N ALA A 84 -30.86 -7.94 -5.09
CA ALA A 84 -30.89 -7.65 -3.64
C ALA A 84 -30.32 -8.79 -2.78
N ASP A 85 -30.39 -10.02 -3.30
CA ASP A 85 -29.79 -11.20 -2.67
C ASP A 85 -28.26 -11.13 -2.65
N ILE A 86 -27.64 -10.41 -3.60
CA ILE A 86 -26.19 -10.17 -3.65
C ILE A 86 -25.82 -9.03 -2.70
N ALA A 87 -26.45 -7.87 -2.86
CA ALA A 87 -26.28 -6.74 -1.97
C ALA A 87 -27.57 -5.93 -1.85
N SER A 88 -27.89 -5.48 -0.65
CA SER A 88 -29.03 -4.60 -0.37
C SER A 88 -28.55 -3.19 -0.05
N VAL A 89 -29.37 -2.17 -0.28
CA VAL A 89 -29.06 -0.78 0.08
C VAL A 89 -30.24 -0.18 0.83
N SER A 90 -29.97 0.47 1.95
CA SER A 90 -30.98 1.18 2.75
C SER A 90 -31.31 2.55 2.17
N ASP A 91 -32.35 3.20 2.69
CA ASP A 91 -32.79 4.53 2.24
C ASP A 91 -31.75 5.64 2.49
N ASP A 92 -30.85 5.44 3.47
CA ASP A 92 -29.71 6.32 3.76
C ASP A 92 -28.43 5.95 2.98
N GLY A 93 -28.51 4.99 2.05
CA GLY A 93 -27.42 4.64 1.15
C GLY A 93 -26.39 3.68 1.76
N VAL A 94 -26.73 2.93 2.81
CA VAL A 94 -25.83 1.90 3.36
C VAL A 94 -26.05 0.60 2.61
N ILE A 95 -25.02 0.17 1.88
CA ILE A 95 -24.96 -1.10 1.18
C ILE A 95 -24.58 -2.20 2.16
N THR A 96 -25.33 -3.30 2.18
CA THR A 96 -25.04 -4.53 2.94
C THR A 96 -24.73 -5.68 1.99
N ALA A 97 -23.58 -6.32 2.16
CA ALA A 97 -23.11 -7.42 1.31
C ALA A 97 -23.68 -8.78 1.77
N ASN A 98 -24.62 -9.33 1.01
CA ASN A 98 -25.41 -10.49 1.41
C ASN A 98 -24.86 -11.82 0.86
N LYS A 99 -24.58 -11.88 -0.44
CA LYS A 99 -24.13 -13.10 -1.15
C LYS A 99 -22.98 -12.77 -2.10
N ILE A 100 -22.04 -13.70 -2.22
CA ILE A 100 -20.90 -13.59 -3.13
C ILE A 100 -21.42 -13.44 -4.57
N GLY A 101 -20.89 -12.46 -5.29
CA GLY A 101 -21.33 -12.09 -6.63
C GLY A 101 -21.08 -10.62 -6.93
N SER A 102 -21.58 -10.15 -8.07
CA SER A 102 -21.49 -8.74 -8.45
C SER A 102 -22.87 -8.22 -8.83
N THR A 103 -23.14 -6.97 -8.50
CA THR A 103 -24.36 -6.24 -8.86
C THR A 103 -24.05 -4.76 -9.05
N THR A 104 -25.02 -3.97 -9.53
CA THR A 104 -24.92 -2.52 -9.65
C THR A 104 -26.04 -1.87 -8.85
N VAL A 105 -25.67 -0.91 -8.00
CA VAL A 105 -26.60 -0.02 -7.31
C VAL A 105 -26.79 1.23 -8.16
N THR A 106 -28.03 1.54 -8.51
CA THR A 106 -28.41 2.77 -9.20
C THR A 106 -28.96 3.77 -8.19
N VAL A 107 -28.35 4.94 -8.14
CA VAL A 107 -28.77 6.08 -7.34
C VAL A 107 -29.48 7.07 -8.26
N THR A 108 -30.75 7.32 -8.02
CA THR A 108 -31.55 8.30 -8.78
C THR A 108 -31.66 9.58 -7.99
N ILE A 109 -31.29 10.70 -8.61
CA ILE A 109 -31.38 12.02 -8.01
C ILE A 109 -32.41 12.81 -8.80
N LYS A 110 -33.47 13.23 -8.11
CA LYS A 110 -34.54 14.04 -8.68
C LYS A 110 -34.45 15.45 -8.15
N SER A 111 -34.13 16.42 -9.02
CA SER A 111 -34.06 17.85 -8.70
C SER A 111 -34.94 18.61 -9.69
N GLY A 112 -36.03 19.20 -9.21
CA GLY A 112 -37.05 19.80 -10.08
C GLY A 112 -37.60 18.79 -11.10
N SER A 113 -37.52 19.13 -12.38
CA SER A 113 -37.89 18.27 -13.51
C SER A 113 -36.79 17.31 -13.96
N SER A 114 -35.57 17.49 -13.49
CA SER A 114 -34.41 16.70 -13.89
C SER A 114 -34.31 15.42 -13.07
N THR A 115 -34.05 14.30 -13.74
CA THR A 115 -33.77 13.01 -13.12
C THR A 115 -32.42 12.52 -13.61
N ILE A 116 -31.46 12.39 -12.69
CA ILE A 116 -30.08 12.03 -12.99
C ILE A 116 -29.78 10.66 -12.34
N PRO A 117 -29.48 9.62 -13.13
CA PRO A 117 -29.02 8.34 -12.60
C PRO A 117 -27.49 8.34 -12.43
N LEU A 118 -27.03 7.86 -11.28
CA LEU A 118 -25.64 7.48 -11.02
C LEU A 118 -25.58 5.98 -10.72
N THR A 119 -24.49 5.32 -11.06
CA THR A 119 -24.32 3.88 -10.81
C THR A 119 -23.07 3.61 -9.97
N CYS A 120 -23.16 2.58 -9.15
CA CYS A 120 -22.05 2.02 -8.37
C CYS A 120 -22.00 0.51 -8.54
N ASP A 121 -20.89 -0.01 -9.07
CA ASP A 121 -20.66 -1.45 -9.21
C ASP A 121 -20.20 -2.04 -7.88
N VAL A 122 -20.94 -3.01 -7.38
CA VAL A 122 -20.70 -3.68 -6.10
C VAL A 122 -20.22 -5.10 -6.37
N THR A 123 -19.04 -5.45 -5.84
CA THR A 123 -18.56 -6.84 -5.84
C THR A 123 -18.50 -7.36 -4.41
N VAL A 124 -19.20 -8.46 -4.16
CA VAL A 124 -19.19 -9.15 -2.87
C VAL A 124 -18.30 -10.38 -2.96
N GLY A 125 -17.26 -10.42 -2.13
CA GLY A 125 -16.35 -11.55 -2.03
C GLY A 125 -16.41 -12.25 -0.67
N PRO A 126 -15.90 -13.48 -0.58
CA PRO A 126 -15.71 -14.14 0.71
C PRO A 126 -14.66 -13.40 1.57
N PRO A 127 -14.67 -13.57 2.91
CA PRO A 127 -13.55 -13.15 3.76
C PRO A 127 -12.31 -14.00 3.47
N ALA A 128 -11.13 -13.42 3.69
CA ALA A 128 -9.89 -14.20 3.71
C ALA A 128 -9.83 -15.07 4.98
N PHE A 129 -9.35 -16.30 4.87
CA PHE A 129 -9.07 -17.19 6.01
C PHE A 129 -7.56 -17.49 6.17
N SER A 130 -6.74 -17.12 5.20
CA SER A 130 -5.29 -17.28 5.25
C SER A 130 -4.60 -16.07 4.65
N VAL A 131 -3.52 -15.66 5.30
CA VAL A 131 -2.62 -14.59 4.89
C VAL A 131 -1.20 -15.11 4.93
N ARG A 132 -0.42 -14.86 3.87
CA ARG A 132 1.00 -15.22 3.83
C ARG A 132 1.78 -14.17 3.05
N LEU A 133 2.83 -13.65 3.67
CA LEU A 133 3.81 -12.81 2.99
C LEU A 133 4.67 -13.67 2.07
N THR A 134 5.02 -13.15 0.90
CA THR A 134 5.81 -13.91 -0.09
C THR A 134 7.28 -14.06 0.30
N ARG A 135 7.77 -13.23 1.22
CA ARG A 135 9.14 -13.24 1.72
C ARG A 135 9.14 -13.22 3.24
N SER A 136 9.97 -14.07 3.85
CA SER A 136 10.22 -14.07 5.30
C SER A 136 11.18 -12.96 5.71
N ARG A 137 12.07 -12.53 4.81
CA ARG A 137 13.08 -11.48 5.05
C ARG A 137 13.19 -10.50 3.88
N ILE A 138 13.42 -9.23 4.21
CA ILE A 138 13.79 -8.17 3.28
C ILE A 138 15.04 -7.48 3.82
N VAL A 139 16.05 -7.32 2.98
CA VAL A 139 17.21 -6.46 3.25
C VAL A 139 17.06 -5.22 2.39
N ILE A 140 17.22 -4.03 2.97
CA ILE A 140 17.02 -2.79 2.25
C ILE A 140 18.05 -1.73 2.64
N GLY A 141 18.54 -0.98 1.66
CA GLY A 141 19.39 0.18 1.91
C GLY A 141 18.62 1.33 2.56
N LEU A 142 19.31 2.15 3.35
CA LEU A 142 18.77 3.38 3.91
C LEU A 142 18.16 4.27 2.80
N ASP A 143 16.96 4.79 3.06
CA ASP A 143 16.12 5.58 2.13
C ASP A 143 15.71 4.86 0.83
N LYS A 144 16.01 3.57 0.70
CA LYS A 144 15.52 2.74 -0.41
C LYS A 144 14.14 2.19 -0.08
N SER A 145 13.47 1.71 -1.12
CA SER A 145 12.13 1.15 -1.01
C SER A 145 12.00 -0.15 -1.79
N ASP A 146 11.14 -1.03 -1.30
CA ASP A 146 10.84 -2.34 -1.85
C ASP A 146 9.33 -2.64 -1.64
N PHE A 147 8.82 -3.74 -2.17
CA PHE A 147 7.42 -4.15 -2.05
C PHE A 147 7.26 -5.43 -1.22
N LEU A 148 6.42 -5.35 -0.21
CA LEU A 148 5.96 -6.49 0.56
C LEU A 148 4.68 -7.05 -0.04
N ASN A 149 4.80 -8.18 -0.75
CA ASN A 149 3.66 -8.84 -1.38
C ASN A 149 3.00 -9.84 -0.41
N VAL A 150 1.68 -9.95 -0.52
CA VAL A 150 0.85 -10.82 0.31
C VAL A 150 -0.03 -11.71 -0.57
N ILE A 151 -0.16 -12.97 -0.17
CA ILE A 151 -1.08 -13.94 -0.76
C ILE A 151 -2.20 -14.17 0.23
N LEU A 152 -3.44 -13.97 -0.21
CA LEU A 152 -4.64 -14.26 0.56
C LEU A 152 -5.36 -15.49 0.01
N LYS A 153 -5.98 -16.27 0.92
CA LYS A 153 -6.93 -17.33 0.55
C LYS A 153 -8.30 -17.08 1.19
N PRO A 154 -9.41 -17.37 0.49
CA PRO A 154 -9.45 -17.88 -0.88
C PRO A 154 -9.01 -16.81 -1.89
N THR A 155 -8.55 -17.22 -3.07
CA THR A 155 -7.95 -16.28 -4.06
C THR A 155 -8.96 -15.28 -4.63
N ASN A 156 -10.25 -15.57 -4.50
CA ASN A 156 -11.35 -14.67 -4.90
C ASN A 156 -11.85 -13.78 -3.74
N THR A 157 -11.13 -13.72 -2.61
CA THR A 157 -11.43 -12.75 -1.56
C THR A 157 -11.35 -11.32 -2.08
N VAL A 158 -12.20 -10.45 -1.56
CA VAL A 158 -12.11 -8.99 -1.78
C VAL A 158 -11.53 -8.25 -0.57
N GLU A 159 -11.20 -9.00 0.48
CA GLU A 159 -10.50 -8.44 1.63
C GLU A 159 -9.08 -8.02 1.23
N VAL A 160 -8.62 -6.92 1.82
CA VAL A 160 -7.26 -6.41 1.63
C VAL A 160 -6.52 -6.56 2.96
N ALA A 161 -5.31 -7.11 2.92
CA ALA A 161 -4.48 -7.23 4.10
C ALA A 161 -4.08 -5.85 4.62
N ARG A 162 -4.09 -5.70 5.95
CA ARG A 162 -3.65 -4.48 6.63
C ARG A 162 -2.20 -4.64 7.04
N PHE A 163 -1.36 -3.73 6.56
CA PHE A 163 0.06 -3.73 6.89
C PHE A 163 0.36 -2.89 8.13
N SER A 164 1.34 -3.33 8.92
CA SER A 164 1.88 -2.56 10.05
C SER A 164 3.37 -2.83 10.22
N SER A 165 4.05 -1.92 10.93
CA SER A 165 5.46 -2.05 11.31
C SER A 165 5.57 -2.07 12.83
N TYR A 166 6.43 -2.95 13.36
CA TYR A 166 6.75 -2.99 14.78
C TYR A 166 7.46 -1.71 15.22
N ASN A 167 8.51 -1.32 14.48
CA ASN A 167 9.24 -0.08 14.68
C ASN A 167 9.26 0.75 13.39
N TYR A 168 8.39 1.76 13.35
CA TYR A 168 8.24 2.65 12.18
C TYR A 168 9.47 3.52 11.91
N ASN A 169 10.33 3.74 12.92
CA ASN A 169 11.55 4.53 12.75
C ASN A 169 12.61 3.76 11.96
N ILE A 170 12.66 2.43 12.11
CA ILE A 170 13.56 1.56 11.34
C ILE A 170 13.03 1.36 9.93
N ALA A 171 11.80 0.86 9.79
CA ALA A 171 11.15 0.70 8.48
C ALA A 171 9.65 1.00 8.55
N SER A 172 9.12 1.64 7.52
CA SER A 172 7.68 1.88 7.37
C SER A 172 7.10 1.10 6.19
N VAL A 173 5.82 0.76 6.26
CA VAL A 173 5.08 0.11 5.17
C VAL A 173 3.79 0.90 4.88
N SER A 174 3.49 1.13 3.60
CA SER A 174 2.23 1.76 3.17
C SER A 174 1.07 0.77 3.12
N SER A 175 -0.15 1.27 2.96
CA SER A 175 -1.34 0.43 2.74
C SER A 175 -1.25 -0.44 1.49
N GLY A 176 -0.46 -0.04 0.49
CA GLY A 176 -0.19 -0.81 -0.73
C GLY A 176 1.03 -1.74 -0.63
N GLY A 177 1.60 -1.91 0.56
CA GLY A 177 2.76 -2.79 0.76
C GLY A 177 4.12 -2.20 0.38
N ARG A 178 4.22 -0.89 0.08
CA ARG A 178 5.51 -0.25 -0.19
C ARG A 178 6.28 -0.08 1.12
N VAL A 179 7.41 -0.75 1.23
CA VAL A 179 8.34 -0.69 2.38
C VAL A 179 9.39 0.38 2.12
N THR A 180 9.74 1.16 3.13
CA THR A 180 10.83 2.16 3.06
C THR A 180 11.72 2.02 4.29
N GLY A 181 13.02 1.84 4.06
CA GLY A 181 14.04 1.84 5.11
C GLY A 181 14.33 3.27 5.57
N ARG A 182 14.27 3.52 6.88
CA ARG A 182 14.33 4.87 7.49
C ARG A 182 15.48 5.05 8.46
N GLN A 183 15.83 4.00 9.19
CA GLN A 183 16.96 4.00 10.12
C GLN A 183 17.61 2.63 10.12
N LEU A 184 18.93 2.59 10.27
CA LEU A 184 19.69 1.34 10.39
C LEU A 184 19.16 0.50 11.57
N GLY A 185 19.09 -0.82 11.36
CA GLY A 185 18.62 -1.77 12.37
C GLY A 185 17.71 -2.84 11.76
N LEU A 186 17.07 -3.61 12.63
CA LEU A 186 16.11 -4.65 12.29
C LEU A 186 14.73 -4.32 12.87
N THR A 187 13.68 -4.59 12.11
CA THR A 187 12.30 -4.51 12.59
C THR A 187 11.44 -5.58 11.93
N TYR A 188 10.20 -5.69 12.34
CA TYR A 188 9.23 -6.63 11.76
C TYR A 188 8.08 -5.88 11.10
N LEU A 189 7.65 -6.39 9.95
CA LEU A 189 6.42 -5.97 9.29
C LEU A 189 5.39 -7.09 9.39
N PHE A 190 4.14 -6.70 9.52
CA PHE A 190 3.01 -7.63 9.61
C PHE A 190 1.98 -7.35 8.54
N ALA A 191 1.39 -8.40 7.99
CA ALA A 191 0.16 -8.36 7.21
C ALA A 191 -0.93 -9.09 7.98
N VAL A 192 -2.03 -8.41 8.27
CA VAL A 192 -3.11 -8.91 9.15
C VAL A 192 -4.43 -8.92 8.38
N ILE A 193 -5.26 -9.93 8.62
CA ILE A 193 -6.63 -10.06 8.10
C ILE A 193 -7.65 -10.12 9.24
N ASP A 194 -8.94 -10.05 8.92
CA ASP A 194 -10.04 -10.09 9.88
C ASP A 194 -10.30 -11.49 10.46
N ALA A 195 -9.81 -12.55 9.80
CA ALA A 195 -9.93 -13.91 10.31
C ALA A 195 -9.20 -14.09 11.65
N ILE A 196 -9.78 -14.91 12.50
CA ILE A 196 -9.35 -15.15 13.88
C ILE A 196 -8.81 -16.58 14.00
N ASP A 197 -7.71 -16.75 14.73
CA ASP A 197 -7.16 -18.05 15.11
C ASP A 197 -7.94 -18.68 16.28
N SER A 198 -7.69 -19.95 16.57
CA SER A 198 -8.41 -20.67 17.63
C SER A 198 -8.22 -20.07 19.03
N ASP A 199 -7.17 -19.28 19.22
CA ASP A 199 -6.86 -18.58 20.47
C ASP A 199 -7.52 -17.19 20.59
N GLY A 200 -8.25 -16.74 19.56
CA GLY A 200 -8.90 -15.44 19.53
C GLY A 200 -8.04 -14.31 18.94
N SER A 201 -6.80 -14.57 18.54
CA SER A 201 -5.92 -13.58 17.90
C SER A 201 -6.25 -13.40 16.42
N GLN A 202 -5.94 -12.21 15.86
CA GLN A 202 -6.07 -12.01 14.41
C GLN A 202 -5.00 -12.79 13.66
N LYS A 203 -5.40 -13.49 12.59
CA LYS A 203 -4.45 -14.14 11.69
C LYS A 203 -3.53 -13.09 11.06
N TYR A 204 -2.23 -13.34 11.15
CA TYR A 204 -1.21 -12.49 10.55
C TYR A 204 -0.09 -13.30 9.89
N SER A 205 0.70 -12.63 9.07
CA SER A 205 1.99 -13.10 8.57
C SER A 205 3.04 -12.04 8.86
N ARG A 206 4.25 -12.47 9.21
CA ARG A 206 5.37 -11.60 9.58
C ARG A 206 6.51 -11.66 8.56
N CYS A 207 7.20 -10.54 8.36
CA CYS A 207 8.44 -10.43 7.60
C CYS A 207 9.47 -9.64 8.40
N THR A 208 10.69 -10.15 8.47
CA THR A 208 11.84 -9.50 9.09
C THR A 208 12.46 -8.51 8.09
N VAL A 209 12.66 -7.26 8.50
CA VAL A 209 13.25 -6.20 7.66
C VAL A 209 14.55 -5.72 8.29
N ILE A 210 15.64 -5.83 7.53
CA ILE A 210 16.95 -5.34 7.91
C ILE A 210 17.24 -4.10 7.07
N VAL A 211 17.43 -2.96 7.74
CA VAL A 211 17.83 -1.70 7.11
C VAL A 211 19.31 -1.50 7.37
N THR A 212 20.09 -1.39 6.29
CA THR A 212 21.55 -1.20 6.35
C THR A 212 22.00 -0.09 5.38
N SER A 213 23.29 0.21 5.29
CA SER A 213 23.80 1.10 4.25
C SER A 213 23.55 0.48 2.86
N SER A 214 23.40 1.30 1.83
CA SER A 214 23.11 0.79 0.48
C SER A 214 24.18 -0.18 -0.02
N ASP A 215 25.45 0.06 0.31
CA ASP A 215 26.58 -0.79 -0.09
C ASP A 215 26.55 -2.16 0.62
N ASN A 216 26.05 -2.21 1.84
CA ASN A 216 25.96 -3.44 2.63
C ASN A 216 24.71 -4.26 2.30
N ALA A 217 23.70 -3.68 1.66
CA ALA A 217 22.44 -4.37 1.39
C ALA A 217 22.66 -5.58 0.47
N SER A 218 23.36 -5.40 -0.65
CA SER A 218 23.68 -6.50 -1.58
C SER A 218 24.58 -7.55 -0.94
N LEU A 219 25.55 -7.14 -0.11
CA LEU A 219 26.44 -8.06 0.60
C LEU A 219 25.67 -8.95 1.60
N LEU A 220 24.70 -8.38 2.32
CA LEU A 220 23.84 -9.15 3.22
C LEU A 220 22.89 -10.09 2.45
N GLU A 221 22.35 -9.66 1.31
CA GLU A 221 21.55 -10.54 0.47
C GLU A 221 22.36 -11.74 -0.03
N SER A 222 23.59 -11.50 -0.51
CA SER A 222 24.52 -12.57 -0.90
C SER A 222 24.84 -13.49 0.27
N TYR A 223 25.13 -12.93 1.45
CA TYR A 223 25.38 -13.72 2.66
C TYR A 223 24.23 -14.67 2.96
N PHE A 224 22.99 -14.18 3.06
CA PHE A 224 21.86 -15.07 3.36
C PHE A 224 21.59 -16.12 2.27
N ALA A 225 21.90 -15.82 1.00
CA ALA A 225 21.77 -16.80 -0.09
C ALA A 225 22.86 -17.89 -0.03
N GLU A 226 24.05 -17.56 0.47
CA GLU A 226 25.20 -18.48 0.59
C GLU A 226 25.15 -19.34 1.86
N HIS A 227 24.27 -19.00 2.81
CA HIS A 227 24.10 -19.69 4.09
C HIS A 227 22.70 -20.34 4.24
N PRO A 228 22.29 -21.27 3.36
CA PRO A 228 20.99 -21.95 3.44
C PRO A 228 20.82 -22.83 4.68
N GLU A 229 21.91 -23.20 5.35
CA GLU A 229 21.87 -23.91 6.64
C GLU A 229 21.17 -23.13 7.75
N LEU A 230 21.03 -21.80 7.61
CA LEU A 230 20.26 -20.97 8.54
C LEU A 230 18.78 -21.36 8.57
N ASP A 231 18.25 -22.00 7.52
CA ASP A 231 16.87 -22.49 7.48
C ASP A 231 16.65 -23.70 8.41
N LEU A 232 17.71 -24.32 8.94
CA LEU A 232 17.62 -25.37 9.95
C LEU A 232 17.40 -24.80 11.36
N ILE A 233 17.67 -23.51 11.58
CA ILE A 233 17.46 -22.83 12.86
C ILE A 233 15.97 -22.50 12.98
N ALA A 234 15.40 -22.68 14.18
CA ALA A 234 14.02 -22.28 14.43
C ALA A 234 13.84 -20.78 14.14
N GLN A 235 12.75 -20.43 13.44
CA GLN A 235 12.59 -19.07 12.89
C GLN A 235 12.60 -17.98 13.99
N ASP A 236 12.00 -18.27 15.14
CA ASP A 236 11.97 -17.39 16.30
C ASP A 236 13.36 -17.21 16.94
N GLU A 237 14.17 -18.27 17.03
CA GLU A 237 15.55 -18.20 17.51
C GLU A 237 16.44 -17.37 16.58
N LEU A 238 16.37 -17.63 15.26
CA LEU A 238 17.14 -16.86 14.28
C LEU A 238 16.72 -15.39 14.26
N ASP A 239 15.41 -15.11 14.29
CA ASP A 239 14.92 -13.73 14.31
C ASP A 239 15.33 -12.98 15.59
N ALA A 240 15.37 -13.65 16.74
CA ALA A 240 15.85 -13.06 17.99
C ALA A 240 17.36 -12.78 17.97
N ALA A 241 18.15 -13.70 17.42
CA ALA A 241 19.60 -13.50 17.27
C ALA A 241 19.92 -12.35 16.31
N LEU A 242 19.20 -12.26 15.18
CA LEU A 242 19.36 -11.17 14.22
C LEU A 242 18.91 -9.83 14.83
N ASP A 243 17.80 -9.79 15.57
CA ASP A 243 17.36 -8.58 16.27
C ASP A 243 18.43 -8.08 17.23
N GLN A 244 18.95 -8.96 18.08
CA GLN A 244 20.03 -8.65 19.00
C GLN A 244 21.29 -8.17 18.28
N PHE A 245 21.65 -8.79 17.15
CA PHE A 245 22.81 -8.38 16.38
C PHE A 245 22.61 -6.96 15.81
N PHE A 246 21.54 -6.73 15.04
CA PHE A 246 21.34 -5.49 14.30
C PHE A 246 20.92 -4.29 15.16
N ASN A 247 20.24 -4.53 16.28
CA ASN A 247 19.72 -3.46 17.13
C ASN A 247 20.57 -3.18 18.37
N VAL A 248 21.45 -4.11 18.78
CA VAL A 248 22.23 -3.99 20.02
C VAL A 248 23.74 -4.15 19.82
N LYS A 249 24.19 -5.13 19.03
CA LYS A 249 25.61 -5.50 18.95
C LYS A 249 26.38 -4.82 17.83
N TYR A 250 25.76 -4.64 16.67
CA TYR A 250 26.42 -4.09 15.50
C TYR A 250 26.49 -2.57 15.61
N ASP A 251 27.72 -2.04 15.57
CA ASP A 251 27.99 -0.61 15.44
C ASP A 251 28.30 -0.27 13.97
N PRO A 252 27.40 0.42 13.25
CA PRO A 252 27.61 0.81 11.86
C PRO A 252 28.77 1.78 11.66
N SER A 253 29.26 2.43 12.72
CA SER A 253 30.41 3.34 12.68
C SER A 253 31.76 2.62 12.82
N SER A 254 31.74 1.33 13.18
CA SER A 254 32.96 0.53 13.28
C SER A 254 33.58 0.26 11.90
N SER A 255 34.91 0.11 11.84
CA SER A 255 35.63 -0.28 10.62
C SER A 255 35.45 -1.76 10.24
N SER A 256 34.70 -2.52 11.03
CA SER A 256 34.50 -3.94 10.83
C SER A 256 33.51 -4.22 9.70
N SER A 257 33.79 -5.23 8.88
CA SER A 257 32.85 -5.70 7.88
C SER A 257 31.58 -6.22 8.57
N LEU A 258 30.42 -5.73 8.12
CA LEU A 258 29.11 -6.14 8.61
C LEU A 258 28.93 -7.65 8.47
N VAL A 259 29.20 -8.20 7.28
CA VAL A 259 29.02 -9.62 6.98
C VAL A 259 29.93 -10.49 7.84
N ASN A 260 31.20 -10.11 8.00
CA ASN A 260 32.13 -10.89 8.84
C ASN A 260 31.72 -10.88 10.31
N SER A 261 31.22 -9.74 10.79
CA SER A 261 30.75 -9.59 12.17
C SER A 261 29.47 -10.40 12.41
N LEU A 262 28.55 -10.37 11.45
CA LEU A 262 27.32 -11.18 11.48
C LEU A 262 27.65 -12.67 11.46
N ASN A 263 28.53 -13.10 10.55
CA ASN A 263 28.91 -14.50 10.42
C ASN A 263 29.54 -15.03 11.71
N ARG A 264 30.49 -14.28 12.30
CA ARG A 264 31.09 -14.65 13.58
C ARG A 264 30.03 -14.74 14.68
N TYR A 265 29.14 -13.76 14.76
CA TYR A 265 28.09 -13.75 15.76
C TYR A 265 27.15 -14.96 15.61
N LEU A 266 26.71 -15.28 14.40
CA LEU A 266 25.83 -16.43 14.17
C LEU A 266 26.56 -17.77 14.40
N ASP A 267 27.84 -17.87 14.06
CA ASP A 267 28.65 -19.07 14.34
C ASP A 267 28.85 -19.29 15.83
N ASP A 268 29.11 -18.24 16.60
CA ASP A 268 29.21 -18.31 18.06
C ASP A 268 27.89 -18.77 18.72
N ASN A 269 26.73 -18.42 18.14
CA ASN A 269 25.42 -18.77 18.69
C ASN A 269 24.90 -20.14 18.24
N PHE A 270 25.20 -20.55 17.00
CA PHE A 270 24.53 -21.69 16.36
C PHE A 270 25.47 -22.74 15.79
N ASN A 271 26.79 -22.51 15.82
CA ASN A 271 27.80 -23.36 15.17
C ASN A 271 27.46 -23.63 13.70
N LEU A 272 27.62 -22.60 12.87
CA LEU A 272 27.25 -22.65 11.45
C LEU A 272 28.01 -23.75 10.72
N SER A 273 29.24 -24.05 11.15
CA SER A 273 30.03 -25.14 10.57
C SER A 273 29.35 -26.51 10.72
N GLU A 274 28.66 -26.75 11.84
CA GLU A 274 27.96 -28.00 12.09
C GLU A 274 26.60 -28.02 11.38
N LEU A 275 25.86 -26.91 11.40
CA LEU A 275 24.62 -26.76 10.64
C LEU A 275 24.86 -26.96 9.14
N LYS A 276 25.98 -26.46 8.60
CA LYS A 276 26.37 -26.65 7.20
C LYS A 276 26.54 -28.13 6.86
N LYS A 277 27.24 -28.89 7.71
CA LYS A 277 27.40 -30.35 7.53
C LYS A 277 26.06 -31.08 7.57
N GLN A 278 25.19 -30.71 8.51
CA GLN A 278 23.85 -31.30 8.62
C GLN A 278 23.00 -31.00 7.39
N TYR A 279 23.00 -29.75 6.92
CA TYR A 279 22.30 -29.34 5.72
C TYR A 279 22.80 -30.11 4.49
N ASP A 280 24.12 -30.21 4.30
CA ASP A 280 24.68 -30.93 3.15
C ASP A 280 24.43 -32.45 3.23
N SER A 281 24.40 -33.03 4.43
CA SER A 281 24.06 -34.44 4.64
C SER A 281 22.57 -34.74 4.38
N SER A 282 21.70 -33.75 4.55
CA SER A 282 20.26 -33.88 4.32
C SER A 282 19.85 -33.77 2.85
N LYS A 283 20.76 -33.30 1.98
CA LYS A 283 20.50 -33.25 0.53
C LYS A 283 20.37 -34.67 -0.01
N PRO A 284 19.37 -34.94 -0.86
CA PRO A 284 19.28 -36.24 -1.52
C PRO A 284 20.58 -36.48 -2.29
N GLN A 285 21.27 -37.58 -1.98
CA GLN A 285 22.42 -38.02 -2.78
C GLN A 285 21.94 -38.20 -4.20
N SER A 286 22.44 -37.38 -5.12
CA SER A 286 22.32 -37.62 -6.55
C SER A 286 23.02 -38.95 -6.81
N ASN A 287 22.26 -40.04 -6.90
CA ASN A 287 22.78 -41.32 -7.39
C ASN A 287 23.30 -41.08 -8.82
N SER A 288 24.60 -40.84 -8.92
CA SER A 288 25.33 -40.96 -10.16
C SER A 288 25.20 -42.40 -10.61
N ILE A 289 24.28 -42.63 -11.55
CA ILE A 289 24.18 -43.87 -12.31
C ILE A 289 25.51 -44.01 -13.05
N GLU A 290 26.40 -44.81 -12.50
CA GLU A 290 27.59 -45.28 -13.19
C GLU A 290 27.10 -46.17 -14.33
N ILE A 291 27.05 -45.60 -15.54
CA ILE A 291 26.78 -46.36 -16.76
C ILE A 291 27.98 -47.29 -16.95
N VAL A 292 27.87 -48.51 -16.44
CA VAL A 292 28.76 -49.61 -16.78
C VAL A 292 28.60 -49.86 -18.28
N ARG A 293 29.53 -49.32 -19.07
CA ARG A 293 29.73 -49.74 -20.47
C ARG A 293 30.38 -51.12 -20.43
N SER A 294 29.58 -52.16 -20.57
CA SER A 294 30.07 -53.48 -20.95
C SER A 294 30.24 -53.53 -22.47
N ASN A 295 31.49 -53.78 -22.89
CA ASN A 295 31.88 -54.19 -24.24
C ASN A 295 31.29 -55.56 -24.62
#